data_AF-A0A1G8ZJ28-F1
#
_entry.id   AF-A0A1G8ZJ28-F1
#
_cell.length_a   1.000
_cell.length_b   1.000
_cell.length_c   1.000
_cell.angle_alpha   90.00
_cell.angle_beta   90.00
_cell.angle_gamma   90.00
#
_symmetry.space_group_name_H-M   'P 1'
#
loop_
_entity.id
_entity.type
_entity.pdbx_description
1 polymer ?
#
loop_
_entity_poly.entity_id
_entity_poly.type
_entity_poly.pdbx_seq_one_letter_code
_entity_poly.pdbx_strand_id
1 'polypeptide(L)'
;MSTETKPKHIGRNIGRLRELRGIKQDALAFAIGVSQQTISHIENSDKVDEDKLELIAKELGVTVEAIKNFSEEAVFNIISNTFTDNSSNNNNYLCTINPIEKILELYERLLAAEKEKNGYLEKLLNNK
;
A
#
# COMPACT_ATOMS: atom_id res chain seq x y z
N MET A 1 -26.73 -15.51 -5.21
CA MET A 1 -25.39 -14.99 -5.54
C MET A 1 -24.39 -15.85 -4.80
N SER A 2 -23.94 -16.94 -5.43
CA SER A 2 -23.00 -17.89 -4.82
C SER A 2 -21.63 -17.22 -4.73
N THR A 3 -21.15 -16.95 -3.52
CA THR A 3 -19.76 -16.53 -3.28
C THR A 3 -18.86 -17.76 -3.35
N GLU A 4 -18.82 -18.41 -4.51
CA GLU A 4 -17.81 -19.42 -4.80
C GLU A 4 -16.48 -18.69 -4.93
N THR A 5 -15.61 -18.88 -3.94
CA THR A 5 -14.21 -18.46 -3.96
C THR A 5 -13.55 -19.13 -5.16
N LYS A 6 -13.54 -18.41 -6.29
CA LYS A 6 -12.93 -18.85 -7.55
C LYS A 6 -11.54 -19.42 -7.26
N PRO A 7 -11.21 -20.64 -7.72
CA PRO A 7 -9.91 -21.25 -7.44
C PRO A 7 -8.80 -20.27 -7.83
N LYS A 8 -7.93 -19.95 -6.87
CA LYS A 8 -6.86 -18.97 -7.07
C LYS A 8 -5.86 -19.55 -8.08
N HIS A 9 -5.84 -18.99 -9.27
CA HIS A 9 -4.92 -19.39 -10.33
C HIS A 9 -3.53 -18.78 -10.07
N ILE A 10 -2.60 -19.58 -9.54
CA ILE A 10 -1.28 -19.10 -9.10
C ILE A 10 -0.48 -18.54 -10.29
N GLY A 11 -0.51 -19.21 -11.45
CA GLY A 11 0.16 -18.72 -12.66
C GLY A 11 -0.24 -17.31 -13.06
N ARG A 12 -1.54 -16.99 -13.03
CA ARG A 12 -2.06 -15.67 -13.38
C ARG A 12 -1.63 -14.60 -12.39
N ASN A 13 -1.50 -14.95 -11.11
CA ASN A 13 -0.95 -14.07 -10.09
C ASN A 13 0.53 -13.76 -10.36
N ILE A 14 1.33 -14.77 -10.74
CA ILE A 14 2.74 -14.60 -11.12
C ILE A 14 2.85 -13.65 -12.31
N GLY A 15 2.05 -13.85 -13.37
CA GLY A 15 2.08 -12.99 -14.56
C GLY A 15 1.76 -11.52 -14.25
N ARG A 16 0.77 -11.28 -13.38
CA ARG A 16 0.39 -9.94 -12.96
C ARG A 16 1.45 -9.27 -12.09
N LEU A 17 2.02 -10.00 -11.12
CA LEU A 17 3.13 -9.49 -10.32
C LEU A 17 4.36 -9.18 -11.19
N ARG A 18 4.64 -10.02 -12.19
CA ARG A 18 5.70 -9.78 -13.17
C ARG A 18 5.48 -8.48 -13.95
N GLU A 19 4.26 -8.25 -14.43
CA GLU A 19 3.89 -7.02 -15.14
C GLU A 19 3.99 -5.78 -14.26
N LEU A 20 3.53 -5.86 -13.01
CA LEU A 20 3.68 -4.78 -12.02
C LEU A 20 5.15 -4.47 -11.72
N ARG A 21 6.04 -5.47 -11.78
CA ARG A 21 7.49 -5.28 -11.67
C ARG A 21 8.16 -4.80 -12.96
N GLY A 22 7.44 -4.73 -14.08
CA GLY A 22 7.99 -4.33 -15.38
C GLY A 22 8.97 -5.35 -15.98
N ILE A 23 8.91 -6.61 -15.55
CA ILE A 23 9.84 -7.67 -15.98
C ILE A 23 9.25 -8.39 -17.20
N LYS A 24 10.05 -8.63 -18.24
CA LYS A 24 9.64 -9.45 -19.39
C LYS A 24 9.70 -10.94 -19.05
N GLN A 25 8.87 -11.76 -19.68
CA GLN A 25 8.90 -13.23 -19.48
C GLN A 25 10.29 -13.82 -19.71
N ASP A 26 11.02 -13.34 -20.73
CA ASP A 26 12.39 -13.79 -21.04
C ASP A 26 13.38 -13.47 -19.91
N ALA A 27 13.24 -12.30 -19.29
CA ALA A 27 14.11 -11.88 -18.20
C ALA A 27 13.86 -12.72 -16.95
N LEU A 28 12.59 -12.98 -16.61
CA LEU A 28 12.23 -13.88 -15.51
C LEU A 28 12.71 -15.31 -15.78
N ALA A 29 12.54 -15.79 -17.02
CA ALA A 29 12.99 -17.11 -17.44
C ALA A 29 14.52 -17.26 -17.28
N PHE A 30 15.27 -16.27 -17.75
CA PHE A 30 16.72 -16.22 -17.61
C PHE A 30 17.16 -16.22 -16.14
N ALA A 31 16.49 -15.43 -15.30
CA ALA A 31 16.84 -15.31 -13.87
C ALA A 31 16.65 -16.63 -13.09
N ILE A 32 15.60 -17.40 -13.41
CA ILE A 32 15.34 -18.70 -12.75
C ILE A 32 15.92 -19.90 -13.54
N GLY A 33 16.67 -19.65 -14.62
CA GLY A 33 17.36 -20.68 -15.39
C GLY A 33 16.45 -21.59 -16.22
N VAL A 34 15.30 -21.10 -16.69
CA VAL A 34 14.34 -21.85 -17.52
C VAL A 34 14.12 -21.17 -18.87
N SER A 35 13.40 -21.85 -19.77
CA SER A 35 13.01 -21.26 -21.06
C SER A 35 11.84 -20.28 -20.90
N GLN A 36 11.72 -19.30 -21.79
CA GLN A 36 10.55 -18.42 -21.88
C GLN A 36 9.24 -19.22 -21.98
N GLN A 37 9.24 -20.30 -22.76
CA GLN A 37 8.07 -21.18 -22.94
C GLN A 37 7.64 -21.82 -21.61
N THR A 38 8.61 -22.16 -20.76
CA THR A 38 8.36 -22.66 -19.40
C THR A 38 7.66 -21.61 -18.54
N ILE A 39 8.10 -20.35 -18.58
CA ILE A 39 7.41 -19.25 -17.87
C ILE A 39 5.99 -19.05 -18.39
N SER A 40 5.80 -19.03 -19.71
CA SER A 40 4.48 -18.92 -20.33
C SER A 40 3.55 -20.07 -19.88
N HIS A 41 4.08 -21.28 -19.79
CA HIS A 41 3.32 -22.42 -19.28
C HIS A 41 2.98 -22.30 -17.79
N ILE A 42 3.93 -21.84 -16.97
CA ILE A 42 3.72 -21.58 -15.53
C ILE A 42 2.63 -20.51 -15.33
N GLU A 43 2.67 -19.42 -16.09
CA GLU A 43 1.68 -18.34 -15.98
C GLU A 43 0.26 -18.78 -16.38
N ASN A 44 0.13 -19.79 -17.25
CA ASN A 44 -1.15 -20.39 -17.66
C ASN A 44 -1.57 -21.60 -16.80
N SER A 45 -0.78 -21.96 -15.78
CA SER A 45 -1.10 -23.08 -14.89
C SER A 45 -1.76 -22.62 -13.59
N ASP A 46 -2.82 -23.33 -13.17
CA ASP A 46 -3.49 -23.10 -11.90
C ASP A 46 -2.57 -23.39 -10.70
N LYS A 47 -1.70 -24.40 -10.85
CA LYS A 47 -0.76 -24.86 -9.81
C LYS A 47 0.67 -24.79 -10.32
N VAL A 48 1.58 -24.43 -9.42
CA VAL A 48 3.02 -24.32 -9.70
C VAL A 48 3.75 -25.10 -8.62
N ASP A 49 4.80 -25.83 -9.00
CA ASP A 49 5.66 -26.55 -8.06
C ASP A 49 6.27 -25.55 -7.05
N GLU A 50 6.30 -25.94 -5.77
CA GLU A 50 6.74 -25.04 -4.69
C GLU A 50 8.18 -24.53 -4.91
N ASP A 51 9.09 -25.41 -5.34
CA ASP A 51 10.49 -25.05 -5.64
C ASP A 51 10.59 -23.95 -6.71
N LYS A 52 9.77 -24.02 -7.76
CA LYS A 52 9.73 -22.99 -8.81
C LYS A 52 9.08 -21.72 -8.31
N LEU A 53 8.05 -21.85 -7.47
CA LEU A 53 7.34 -20.73 -6.89
C LEU A 53 8.25 -19.92 -5.95
N GLU A 54 9.12 -20.58 -5.18
CA GLU A 54 10.14 -19.95 -4.35
C GLU A 54 11.16 -19.16 -5.17
N LEU A 55 11.67 -19.75 -6.25
CA LEU A 55 12.60 -19.08 -7.17
C LEU A 55 11.97 -17.84 -7.80
N ILE A 56 10.72 -17.95 -8.26
CA ILE A 56 9.96 -16.85 -8.84
C ILE A 56 9.70 -15.76 -7.80
N ALA A 57 9.31 -16.13 -6.57
CA ALA A 57 9.06 -15.19 -5.49
C ALA A 57 10.32 -14.39 -5.13
N LYS A 58 11.47 -15.07 -5.08
CA LYS A 58 12.77 -14.45 -4.85
C LYS A 58 13.11 -13.42 -5.92
N GLU A 59 12.94 -13.77 -7.20
CA GLU A 59 13.23 -12.86 -8.31
C GLU A 59 12.27 -11.68 -8.37
N LEU A 60 10.99 -11.90 -8.08
CA LEU A 60 9.98 -10.83 -8.02
C LEU A 60 10.08 -9.97 -6.74
N GLY A 61 10.95 -10.35 -5.80
CA GLY A 61 11.15 -9.66 -4.52
C GLY A 61 9.90 -9.68 -3.63
N VAL A 62 9.18 -10.80 -3.61
CA VAL A 62 7.95 -11.01 -2.82
C VAL A 62 8.03 -12.35 -2.08
N THR A 63 7.14 -12.56 -1.10
CA THR A 63 7.02 -13.87 -0.46
C THR A 63 6.15 -14.81 -1.29
N VAL A 64 6.34 -16.11 -1.13
CA VAL A 64 5.47 -17.12 -1.77
C VAL A 64 4.01 -16.94 -1.36
N GLU A 65 3.77 -16.60 -0.10
CA GLU A 65 2.44 -16.29 0.42
C GLU A 65 1.82 -15.08 -0.29
N ALA A 66 2.61 -14.05 -0.60
CA ALA A 66 2.12 -12.89 -1.35
C ALA A 66 1.64 -13.27 -2.74
N ILE A 67 2.30 -14.23 -3.42
CA ILE A 67 1.84 -14.74 -4.73
C ILE A 67 0.55 -15.56 -4.58
N LYS A 68 0.48 -16.44 -3.57
CA LYS A 68 -0.70 -17.29 -3.29
C LYS A 68 -1.91 -16.46 -2.87
N ASN A 69 -1.70 -15.36 -2.17
CA ASN A 69 -2.75 -14.47 -1.67
C ASN A 69 -2.97 -13.23 -2.53
N PHE A 70 -2.24 -13.09 -3.64
CA PHE A 70 -2.40 -11.97 -4.54
C PHE A 70 -3.84 -11.87 -5.05
N SER A 71 -4.42 -10.68 -4.90
CA SER A 71 -5.71 -10.30 -5.43
C SER A 71 -5.56 -8.93 -6.07
N GLU A 72 -5.89 -8.83 -7.36
CA GLU A 72 -5.91 -7.54 -8.05
C GLU A 72 -6.86 -6.56 -7.38
N GLU A 73 -8.04 -7.00 -6.95
CA GLU A 73 -9.01 -6.14 -6.29
C GLU A 73 -8.42 -5.57 -4.99
N ALA A 74 -7.66 -6.37 -4.23
CA ALA A 74 -6.98 -5.87 -3.04
C ALA A 74 -5.90 -4.83 -3.40
N VAL A 75 -5.12 -5.07 -4.45
CA VAL A 75 -4.08 -4.13 -4.90
C VAL A 75 -4.69 -2.84 -5.46
N PHE A 76 -5.72 -2.93 -6.29
CA PHE A 76 -6.44 -1.76 -6.82
C PHE A 76 -7.19 -1.01 -5.73
N ASN A 77 -7.76 -1.69 -4.73
CA ASN A 77 -8.36 -1.02 -3.58
C ASN A 77 -7.30 -0.28 -2.76
N ILE A 78 -6.13 -0.88 -2.53
CA ILE A 78 -5.01 -0.22 -1.84
C ILE A 78 -4.51 0.97 -2.66
N ILE A 79 -4.23 0.79 -3.95
CA ILE A 79 -3.77 1.85 -4.87
C ILE A 79 -4.82 2.97 -4.95
N SER A 80 -6.08 2.64 -5.22
CA SER A 80 -7.16 3.64 -5.32
C SER A 80 -7.31 4.42 -4.01
N ASN A 81 -7.32 3.74 -2.86
CA ASN A 81 -7.38 4.42 -1.56
C ASN A 81 -6.11 5.23 -1.28
N THR A 82 -4.94 4.82 -1.75
CA THR A 82 -3.67 5.55 -1.57
C THR A 82 -3.57 6.79 -2.47
N PHE A 83 -4.14 6.77 -3.68
CA PHE A 83 -4.07 7.88 -4.62
C PHE A 83 -5.25 8.87 -4.51
N THR A 84 -6.40 8.43 -3.99
CA THR A 84 -7.55 9.33 -3.77
C THR A 84 -7.69 9.80 -2.34
N ASP A 85 -7.05 9.15 -1.36
CA ASP A 85 -7.20 9.54 0.03
C ASP A 85 -5.87 9.43 0.79
N ASN A 86 -5.37 10.57 1.26
CA ASN A 86 -4.21 10.65 2.16
C ASN A 86 -4.54 10.08 3.56
N SER A 87 -5.53 9.18 3.70
CA SER A 87 -6.26 9.01 4.96
C SER A 87 -6.23 7.63 5.60
N SER A 88 -5.93 6.50 4.95
CA SER A 88 -6.15 5.24 5.68
C SER A 88 -5.40 4.00 5.22
N ASN A 89 -4.69 3.43 6.20
CA ASN A 89 -4.25 2.03 6.33
C ASN A 89 -2.86 1.64 5.80
N ASN A 90 -1.82 2.23 6.41
CA ASN A 90 -0.60 1.47 6.68
C ASN A 90 -0.33 1.43 8.18
N ASN A 91 -0.54 0.24 8.75
CA ASN A 91 -0.23 -0.18 10.10
C ASN A 91 1.27 -0.06 10.43
N ASN A 92 1.85 1.14 10.52
CA ASN A 92 3.28 1.20 10.84
C ASN A 92 3.84 2.33 11.70
N TYR A 93 3.04 3.22 12.29
CA TYR A 93 3.53 3.94 13.46
C TYR A 93 2.39 4.16 14.43
N LEU A 94 2.61 3.67 15.64
CA LEU A 94 1.93 4.09 16.86
C LEU A 94 2.14 5.60 17.01
N CYS A 95 1.45 6.42 16.22
CA CYS A 95 1.42 7.84 16.44
C CYS A 95 0.48 8.05 17.63
N THR A 96 1.04 8.04 18.84
CA THR A 96 0.35 8.43 20.09
C THR A 96 -0.11 9.89 20.06
N ILE A 97 0.17 10.61 18.97
CA ILE A 97 -0.18 12.00 18.74
C ILE A 97 -1.26 12.02 17.67
N ASN A 98 -2.50 12.28 18.08
CA ASN A 98 -3.57 12.60 17.16
C ASN A 98 -3.33 14.01 16.57
N PRO A 99 -3.00 14.15 15.27
CA PRO A 99 -2.63 15.45 14.70
C PRO A 99 -3.76 16.48 14.77
N ILE A 100 -5.02 16.02 14.71
CA ILE A 100 -6.20 16.89 14.79
C ILE A 100 -6.30 17.52 16.18
N GLU A 101 -6.05 16.74 17.23
CA GLU A 101 -6.06 17.21 18.61
C GLU A 101 -4.97 18.26 18.87
N LYS A 102 -3.77 18.05 18.31
CA LYS A 102 -2.67 19.03 18.40
C LYS A 102 -2.95 20.33 17.66
N ILE A 103 -3.64 20.26 16.52
CA ILE A 103 -4.08 21.45 15.78
C ILE A 103 -5.11 22.22 16.60
N LEU A 104 -6.06 21.52 17.24
CA LEU A 104 -7.08 22.15 18.07
C LEU A 104 -6.46 22.84 19.30
N GLU A 105 -5.52 22.18 19.98
CA GLU A 105 -4.74 22.76 21.10
C GLU A 105 -3.97 24.03 20.68
N LEU A 106 -3.39 24.05 19.47
CA LEU A 106 -2.72 25.21 18.89
C LEU A 106 -3.68 26.39 18.67
N TYR A 107 -4.87 26.12 18.12
CA TYR A 107 -5.88 27.16 17.89
C TYR A 107 -6.41 27.75 19.20
N GLU A 108 -6.63 26.93 20.23
CA GLU A 108 -7.06 27.41 21.55
C GLU A 108 -6.01 28.34 22.18
N ARG A 109 -4.72 27.99 22.10
CA ARG A 109 -3.63 28.85 22.57
C ARG A 109 -3.54 30.17 21.80
N LEU A 110 -3.68 30.11 20.47
CA LEU A 110 -3.63 31.32 19.64
C LEU A 110 -4.79 32.26 19.96
N LEU A 111 -5.98 31.71 20.15
CA LEU A 111 -7.17 32.48 20.53
C LEU A 111 -7.01 33.14 21.92
N ALA A 112 -6.40 32.44 22.88
CA ALA A 112 -6.08 33.01 24.19
C ALA A 112 -5.08 34.17 24.08
N ALA A 113 -4.00 34.00 23.31
CA ALA A 113 -2.99 35.04 23.10
C ALA A 113 -3.57 36.29 22.42
N GLU A 114 -4.45 36.12 21.42
CA GLU A 114 -5.14 37.24 20.78
C GLU A 114 -6.07 37.98 21.75
N LYS A 115 -6.81 37.26 22.59
CA LYS A 115 -7.65 37.89 23.63
C LYS A 115 -6.84 38.68 24.65
N GLU A 116 -5.70 38.14 25.09
CA GLU A 116 -4.81 38.82 26.03
C GLU A 116 -4.21 40.09 25.42
N LYS A 117 -3.72 40.00 24.17
CA LYS A 117 -3.21 41.15 23.42
C LYS A 117 -4.27 42.25 23.27
N ASN A 118 -5.50 41.88 22.92
CA ASN A 118 -6.59 42.85 22.79
C ASN A 118 -6.95 43.49 24.13
N GLY A 119 -7.00 42.71 25.22
CA GLY A 119 -7.23 43.27 26.56
C GLY A 119 -6.11 44.21 27.02
N TYR A 120 -4.86 43.93 26.67
CA TYR A 120 -3.74 44.84 26.92
C TYR A 120 -3.87 46.14 26.11
N LEU A 121 -4.25 46.04 24.83
CA LEU A 121 -4.50 47.20 23.97
C LEU A 121 -5.67 48.06 24.48
N GLU A 122 -6.77 47.44 24.93
CA GLU A 122 -7.90 48.16 25.55
C GLU A 122 -7.49 48.91 26.81
N LYS A 123 -6.65 48.30 27.67
CA LYS A 123 -6.11 48.98 28.85
C LYS A 123 -5.22 50.16 28.49
N LEU A 124 -4.40 50.05 27.44
CA LEU A 124 -3.58 51.17 26.95
C LEU A 124 -4.43 52.31 26.37
N LEU A 125 -5.52 51.97 25.68
CA LEU A 125 -6.48 52.95 25.13
C LEU A 125 -7.27 53.65 26.23
N ASN A 126 -7.68 52.94 27.28
CA ASN A 126 -8.46 53.50 28.39
C ASN A 126 -7.63 54.29 29.42
N ASN A 127 -6.29 54.22 29.37
CA ASN A 127 -5.38 55.01 30.21
C ASN A 127 -4.84 56.28 29.52
N LYS A 128 -5.44 56.68 28.39
CA LYS A 128 -5.25 57.98 27.74
C LYS A 128 -6.44 58.89 28.03
#